data_AF-A0A6A5AAG6-F1
#
_entry.id   AF-A0A6A5AAG6-F1
#
_cell.length_a   1.000
_cell.length_b   1.000
_cell.length_c   1.000
_cell.angle_alpha   90.00
_cell.angle_beta   90.00
_cell.angle_gamma   90.00
#
_symmetry.space_group_name_H-M   'P 1'
#
loop_
_entity.id
_entity.type
_entity.pdbx_description
1 polymer ?
#
loop_
_entity_poly.entity_id
_entity_poly.type
_entity_poly.pdbx_seq_one_letter_code
_entity_poly.pdbx_strand_id
1 'polypeptide(L)'
;MVRKKRKTTVNYLVKTRGLASSSLPLPVDIRDIDLPTAGSVRLAVSTTPDTAANLELNLEELYGNLVQAPDTYAQLKVLQLFRSHLKLVITAAATIQTLPDLTQTTFWQVAQDSCRFIFRLYLHPSMKAMRKTILPILDSLSLYDATFPALVASTGSSIGDIIVSEVTRFLDVVLAQSSELDATIPLDQILALCEYSTATESLWVLHHTLKSTYLVQLIEYCNDQLRLIAAPIVSYHGQHDVAAGASSTDNDDDDTQPSEVVVASERCLGVLKSVIILCTAADKPSTLRLMDPSVPSDSSSQSSLVGSLEHFVTQSLVLLATSAVHKDLVTTVGLATTLLLKVHVLEAKVTANVELTYVQAMSSWLLGDGSRSLPLMPSDTMTSLSAMPKLALYRGFLNSITDHSFLYQEPPAPILVEVLFTTVLSHCHSAHLTVRMYAFQVLEMFLRRIVQQPVLVLTTNTVYALLDTILLNWEHPAKKINQFMAPMFTHVVAVLGLDAAFDWPAMLRRLLLQPEQHRSKYIALGILLPKLDAVSLLDQHPTLLHGVLSAVGNQEVAASAASLFVQLLEALRRATSTTTL
;
A
#
# COMPACT_ATOMS: atom_id res chain seq x y z
N MET A 1 17.36 -23.72 19.32
CA MET A 1 18.04 -22.45 19.61
C MET A 1 17.02 -21.31 19.42
N VAL A 2 16.44 -20.81 20.50
CA VAL A 2 15.30 -19.88 20.47
C VAL A 2 15.80 -18.49 20.09
N ARG A 3 15.37 -17.97 18.93
CA ARG A 3 15.65 -16.61 18.43
C ARG A 3 15.15 -15.59 19.45
N LYS A 4 16.07 -15.00 20.23
CA LYS A 4 15.79 -13.78 21.00
C LYS A 4 15.48 -12.65 20.02
N LYS A 5 14.22 -12.19 20.00
CA LYS A 5 13.83 -10.92 19.37
C LYS A 5 14.77 -9.82 19.90
N ARG A 6 15.45 -9.12 19.01
CA ARG A 6 16.22 -7.90 19.32
C ARG A 6 15.29 -6.95 20.07
N LYS A 7 15.62 -6.67 21.34
CA LYS A 7 14.98 -5.61 22.12
C LYS A 7 15.24 -4.30 21.39
N THR A 8 14.17 -3.61 21.04
CA THR A 8 14.16 -2.25 20.50
C THR A 8 14.97 -1.33 21.39
N THR A 9 15.68 -0.42 20.74
CA THR A 9 16.65 0.57 21.24
C THR A 9 16.08 1.61 22.21
N VAL A 10 14.83 1.44 22.65
CA VAL A 10 14.15 2.30 23.62
C VAL A 10 14.72 2.13 25.04
N ASN A 11 15.38 1.00 25.32
CA ASN A 11 15.83 0.67 26.69
C ASN A 11 17.21 1.23 27.10
N TYR A 12 17.97 1.89 26.21
CA TYR A 12 19.33 2.34 26.55
C TYR A 12 19.38 3.77 27.14
N LEU A 13 18.43 4.64 26.79
CA LEU A 13 18.37 6.02 27.29
C LEU A 13 17.69 6.16 28.67
N VAL A 14 17.12 5.07 29.20
CA VAL A 14 16.28 5.09 30.42
C VAL A 14 17.08 4.96 31.73
N LYS A 15 18.40 4.72 31.67
CA LYS A 15 19.21 4.48 32.88
C LYS A 15 19.70 5.73 33.62
N THR A 16 19.55 6.94 33.09
CA THR A 16 20.22 8.14 33.65
C THR A 16 19.37 9.03 34.56
N ARG A 17 18.06 8.78 34.75
CA ARG A 17 17.20 9.67 35.56
C ARG A 17 16.32 9.02 36.63
N GLY A 18 16.59 7.78 37.05
CA GLY A 18 16.14 7.24 38.35
C GLY A 18 14.63 7.24 38.66
N LEU A 19 13.74 7.39 37.69
CA LEU A 19 12.29 7.60 37.92
C LEU A 19 11.35 6.55 37.29
N ALA A 20 11.86 5.46 36.73
CA ALA A 20 11.01 4.42 36.13
C ALA A 20 11.03 3.11 36.94
N SER A 21 9.88 2.71 37.48
CA SER A 21 9.64 1.30 37.79
C SER A 21 9.57 0.51 36.48
N SER A 22 10.10 -0.71 36.46
CA SER A 22 10.42 -1.51 35.26
C SER A 22 9.22 -1.98 34.40
N SER A 23 8.01 -1.45 34.59
CA SER A 23 6.78 -2.01 34.00
C SER A 23 5.92 -1.07 33.16
N LEU A 24 6.11 0.26 33.20
CA LEU A 24 5.27 1.21 32.47
C LEU A 24 6.09 2.19 31.61
N PRO A 25 5.72 2.43 30.34
CA PRO A 25 6.41 3.38 29.48
C PRO A 25 6.17 4.81 29.95
N LEU A 26 7.23 5.62 29.98
CA LEU A 26 7.17 7.03 30.41
C LEU A 26 6.17 7.83 29.56
N PRO A 27 5.48 8.84 30.15
CA PRO A 27 4.59 9.71 29.39
C PRO A 27 5.40 10.52 28.37
N VAL A 28 4.77 10.79 27.22
CA VAL A 28 5.35 11.68 26.20
C VAL A 28 5.19 13.12 26.67
N ASP A 29 6.27 13.89 26.67
CA ASP A 29 6.19 15.31 26.95
C ASP A 29 5.61 16.05 25.74
N ILE A 30 4.56 16.83 26.00
CA ILE A 30 3.82 17.63 25.01
C ILE A 30 3.90 19.13 25.30
N ARG A 31 4.62 19.55 26.35
CA ARG A 31 4.68 20.96 26.79
C ARG A 31 5.37 21.88 25.79
N ASP A 32 6.27 21.33 24.99
CA ASP A 32 7.00 22.07 23.95
C ASP A 32 6.20 22.20 22.64
N ILE A 33 5.00 21.61 22.58
CA ILE A 33 4.12 21.68 21.40
C ILE A 33 3.23 22.90 21.55
N ASP A 34 3.24 23.79 20.56
CA ASP A 34 2.33 24.94 20.48
C ASP A 34 0.89 24.46 20.23
N LEU A 35 0.11 24.30 21.29
CA LEU A 35 -1.25 23.75 21.25
C LEU A 35 -2.29 24.81 21.65
N PRO A 36 -3.37 25.00 20.87
CA PRO A 36 -4.48 25.85 21.29
C PRO A 36 -5.27 25.16 22.41
N THR A 37 -5.21 25.70 23.62
CA THR A 37 -5.88 25.14 24.80
C THR A 37 -7.13 25.93 25.23
N ALA A 38 -7.36 27.09 24.62
CA ALA A 38 -8.51 27.93 24.95
C ALA A 38 -9.80 27.33 24.38
N GLY A 39 -10.86 27.37 25.20
CA GLY A 39 -12.22 27.02 24.76
C GLY A 39 -12.80 25.82 25.48
N SER A 40 -14.04 25.98 25.95
CA SER A 40 -14.87 24.90 26.44
C SER A 40 -16.31 25.08 25.97
N VAL A 41 -16.98 23.98 25.68
CA VAL A 41 -18.40 23.99 25.32
C VAL A 41 -19.11 22.79 25.96
N ARG A 42 -20.31 23.05 26.48
CA ARG A 42 -21.23 22.02 26.97
C ARG A 42 -22.37 21.83 25.99
N LEU A 43 -22.55 20.61 25.52
CA LEU A 43 -23.52 20.23 24.50
C LEU A 43 -24.54 19.27 25.11
N ALA A 44 -25.83 19.58 24.95
CA ALA A 44 -26.87 18.61 25.25
C ALA A 44 -26.90 17.55 24.13
N VAL A 45 -26.63 16.29 24.49
CA VAL A 45 -26.53 15.15 23.55
C VAL A 45 -27.76 14.24 23.59
N SER A 46 -28.68 14.46 24.53
CA SER A 46 -29.92 13.67 24.69
C SER A 46 -31.12 14.36 24.05
N THR A 47 -31.97 13.56 23.39
CA THR A 47 -33.26 14.00 22.84
C THR A 47 -34.42 13.87 23.84
N THR A 48 -34.21 13.19 24.98
CA THR A 48 -35.26 12.97 26.00
C THR A 48 -35.12 13.95 27.16
N PRO A 49 -36.18 14.69 27.53
CA PRO A 49 -36.13 15.76 28.53
C PRO A 49 -35.76 15.28 29.95
N ASP A 50 -35.97 14.00 30.27
CA ASP A 50 -35.75 13.45 31.61
C ASP A 50 -34.32 12.93 31.87
N THR A 51 -33.45 12.91 30.86
CA THR A 51 -32.04 12.52 30.98
C THR A 51 -31.17 13.50 30.19
N ALA A 52 -30.93 14.67 30.76
CA ALA A 52 -30.01 15.67 30.19
C ALA A 52 -28.56 15.16 30.27
N ALA A 53 -28.19 14.24 29.39
CA ALA A 53 -26.80 13.90 29.15
C ALA A 53 -26.14 15.12 28.48
N ASN A 54 -25.12 15.65 29.14
CA ASN A 54 -24.31 16.74 28.62
C ASN A 54 -22.92 16.22 28.28
N LEU A 55 -22.41 16.64 27.13
CA LEU A 55 -21.05 16.41 26.69
C LEU A 55 -20.26 17.69 26.85
N GLU A 56 -19.17 17.65 27.59
CA GLU A 56 -18.24 18.77 27.71
C GLU A 56 -17.01 18.51 26.84
N LEU A 57 -16.75 19.43 25.90
CA LEU A 57 -15.50 19.48 25.15
C LEU A 57 -14.68 20.63 25.72
N ASN A 58 -13.57 20.31 26.38
CA ASN A 58 -12.71 21.28 27.04
C ASN A 58 -11.24 20.99 26.69
N LEU A 59 -10.62 21.89 25.94
CA LEU A 59 -9.23 21.72 25.46
C LEU A 59 -8.20 21.95 26.57
N GLU A 60 -8.49 22.83 27.53
CA GLU A 60 -7.64 23.06 28.70
C GLU A 60 -7.60 21.81 29.59
N GLU A 61 -8.77 21.20 29.82
CA GLU A 61 -8.87 19.94 30.57
C GLU A 61 -8.17 18.79 29.82
N LEU A 62 -8.36 18.69 28.50
CA LEU A 62 -7.66 17.71 27.66
C LEU A 62 -6.14 17.85 27.78
N TYR A 63 -5.61 19.06 27.64
CA TYR A 63 -4.19 19.34 27.77
C TYR A 63 -3.68 19.01 29.18
N GLY A 64 -4.39 19.45 30.22
CA GLY A 64 -4.06 19.16 31.61
C GLY A 64 -4.00 17.65 31.89
N ASN A 65 -4.99 16.90 31.42
CA ASN A 65 -5.06 15.45 31.57
C ASN A 65 -3.92 14.72 30.83
N LEU A 66 -3.51 15.21 29.65
CA LEU A 66 -2.39 14.65 28.90
C LEU A 66 -1.03 14.93 29.57
N VAL A 67 -0.85 16.11 30.15
CA VAL A 67 0.38 16.50 30.85
C VAL A 67 0.51 15.81 32.21
N GLN A 68 -0.60 15.60 32.92
CA GLN A 68 -0.63 14.98 34.25
C GLN A 68 -0.68 13.45 34.20
N ALA A 69 -0.89 12.87 33.02
CA ALA A 69 -0.94 11.42 32.84
C ALA A 69 0.38 10.76 33.30
N PRO A 70 0.32 9.72 34.16
CA PRO A 70 1.52 9.11 34.75
C PRO A 70 2.35 8.28 33.77
N ASP A 71 1.75 7.83 32.66
CA ASP A 71 2.37 6.98 31.66
C ASP A 71 1.73 7.15 30.28
N THR A 72 2.34 6.57 29.23
CA THR A 72 1.81 6.63 27.86
C THR A 72 0.41 6.00 27.75
N TYR A 73 0.08 5.00 28.58
CA TYR A 73 -1.20 4.30 28.51
C TYR A 73 -2.34 5.17 29.02
N ALA A 74 -2.10 5.95 30.08
CA ALA A 74 -3.02 6.97 30.57
C ALA A 74 -3.23 8.07 29.51
N GLN A 75 -2.17 8.54 28.84
CA GLN A 75 -2.31 9.49 27.73
C GLN A 75 -3.15 8.92 26.58
N LEU A 76 -2.95 7.64 26.24
CA LEU A 76 -3.76 6.95 25.22
C LEU A 76 -5.24 6.87 25.62
N LYS A 77 -5.56 6.60 26.89
CA LYS A 77 -6.94 6.59 27.39
C LYS A 77 -7.60 7.96 27.28
N VAL A 78 -6.88 9.02 27.64
CA VAL A 78 -7.37 10.39 27.52
C VAL A 78 -7.72 10.72 26.06
N LEU A 79 -6.84 10.38 25.11
CA LEU A 79 -7.09 10.55 23.67
C LEU A 79 -8.26 9.69 23.17
N GLN A 80 -8.40 8.45 23.66
CA GLN A 80 -9.50 7.56 23.29
C GLN A 80 -10.85 8.07 23.81
N LEU A 81 -10.88 8.63 25.02
CA LEU A 81 -12.07 9.27 25.58
C LEU A 81 -12.45 10.52 24.79
N PHE A 82 -11.46 11.35 24.44
CA PHE A 82 -11.71 12.50 23.57
C PHE A 82 -12.29 12.09 22.22
N ARG A 83 -11.75 11.02 21.61
CA ARG A 83 -12.31 10.43 20.38
C ARG A 83 -13.76 9.99 20.56
N SER A 84 -14.12 9.34 21.66
CA SER A 84 -15.49 8.88 21.87
C SER A 84 -16.45 10.05 22.00
N HIS A 85 -16.03 11.13 22.66
CA HIS A 85 -16.80 12.38 22.76
C HIS A 85 -17.05 12.98 21.37
N LEU A 86 -16.01 13.10 20.54
CA LEU A 86 -16.18 13.61 19.17
C LEU A 86 -17.10 12.76 18.28
N LYS A 87 -17.14 11.45 18.51
CA LYS A 87 -18.09 10.56 17.82
C LYS A 87 -19.52 10.76 18.30
N LEU A 88 -19.72 10.99 19.60
CA LEU A 88 -21.03 11.29 20.16
C LEU A 88 -21.61 12.59 19.59
N VAL A 89 -20.76 13.60 19.38
CA VAL A 89 -21.14 14.85 18.68
C VAL A 89 -21.72 14.57 17.29
N ILE A 90 -21.05 13.72 16.50
CA ILE A 90 -21.56 13.35 15.15
C ILE A 90 -22.93 12.69 15.27
N THR A 91 -23.12 11.76 16.22
CA THR A 91 -24.40 11.09 16.40
C THR A 91 -25.52 12.00 16.90
N ALA A 92 -25.18 13.07 17.62
CA ALA A 92 -26.12 14.04 18.17
C ALA A 92 -26.24 15.31 17.32
N ALA A 93 -25.82 15.27 16.05
CA ALA A 93 -25.81 16.43 15.16
C ALA A 93 -27.17 17.14 15.10
N ALA A 94 -28.27 16.37 15.02
CA ALA A 94 -29.63 16.93 14.99
C ALA A 94 -29.97 17.70 16.27
N THR A 95 -29.58 17.20 17.45
CA THR A 95 -29.80 17.89 18.73
C THR A 95 -28.96 19.16 18.82
N ILE A 96 -27.69 19.10 18.41
CA ILE A 96 -26.77 20.24 18.44
C ILE A 96 -27.26 21.39 17.54
N GLN A 97 -27.85 21.07 16.38
CA GLN A 97 -28.43 22.05 15.46
C GLN A 97 -29.66 22.79 16.03
N THR A 98 -30.27 22.27 17.11
CA THR A 98 -31.38 22.94 17.80
C THR A 98 -30.95 23.82 18.97
N LEU A 99 -29.65 23.84 19.30
CA LEU A 99 -29.11 24.65 20.39
C LEU A 99 -29.11 26.15 20.02
N PRO A 100 -28.97 27.06 20.99
CA PRO A 100 -28.84 28.49 20.70
C PRO A 100 -27.65 28.78 19.78
N ASP A 101 -27.79 29.76 18.88
CA ASP A 101 -26.75 30.13 17.91
C ASP A 101 -25.39 30.40 18.57
N LEU A 102 -25.37 31.05 19.73
CA LEU A 102 -24.14 31.29 20.50
C LEU A 102 -23.44 29.99 20.93
N THR A 103 -24.19 28.97 21.33
CA THR A 103 -23.64 27.66 21.70
C THR A 103 -23.12 26.92 20.47
N GLN A 104 -23.84 27.03 19.35
CA GLN A 104 -23.44 26.46 18.07
C GLN A 104 -22.13 27.09 17.53
N THR A 105 -21.99 28.42 17.60
CA THR A 105 -20.77 29.11 17.17
C THR A 105 -19.59 28.81 18.09
N THR A 106 -19.81 28.78 19.41
CA THR A 106 -18.77 28.37 20.39
C THR A 106 -18.34 26.93 20.16
N PHE A 107 -19.28 26.03 19.89
CA PHE A 107 -18.98 24.64 19.53
C PHE A 107 -18.11 24.55 18.28
N TRP A 108 -18.48 25.29 17.23
CA TRP A 108 -17.73 25.27 15.99
C TRP A 108 -16.28 25.74 16.19
N GLN A 109 -16.09 26.81 16.95
CA GLN A 109 -14.76 27.30 17.31
C GLN A 109 -13.96 26.25 18.09
N VAL A 110 -14.55 25.60 19.10
CA VAL A 110 -13.88 24.52 19.84
C VAL A 110 -13.55 23.33 18.94
N ALA A 111 -14.39 22.99 17.96
CA ALA A 111 -14.12 21.92 17.00
C ALA A 111 -12.94 22.27 16.06
N GLN A 112 -12.85 23.52 15.61
CA GLN A 112 -11.73 24.02 14.82
C GLN A 112 -10.42 23.99 15.62
N ASP A 113 -10.43 24.48 16.86
CA ASP A 113 -9.26 24.45 17.74
C ASP A 113 -8.88 23.02 18.14
N SER A 114 -9.85 22.13 18.30
CA SER A 114 -9.62 20.68 18.48
C SER A 114 -8.88 20.09 17.28
N CYS A 115 -9.24 20.49 16.06
CA CYS A 115 -8.54 20.04 14.86
C CYS A 115 -7.08 20.51 14.86
N ARG A 116 -6.82 21.79 15.15
CA ARG A 116 -5.45 22.32 15.28
C ARG A 116 -4.65 21.60 16.35
N PHE A 117 -5.23 21.43 17.53
CA PHE A 117 -4.61 20.73 18.67
C PHE A 117 -4.18 19.31 18.29
N ILE A 118 -5.11 18.52 17.73
CA ILE A 118 -4.87 17.12 17.40
C ILE A 118 -3.92 16.99 16.20
N PHE A 119 -4.00 17.89 15.21
CA PHE A 119 -3.11 17.89 14.06
C PHE A 119 -1.65 18.13 14.47
N ARG A 120 -1.40 19.12 15.32
CA ARG A 120 -0.06 19.42 15.84
C ARG A 120 0.47 18.29 16.71
N LEU A 121 -0.36 17.69 17.55
CA LEU A 121 0.01 16.46 18.28
C LEU A 121 0.39 15.33 17.32
N TYR A 122 -0.39 15.10 16.26
CA TYR A 122 -0.16 14.00 15.32
C TYR A 122 1.19 14.11 14.61
N LEU A 123 1.54 15.31 14.14
CA LEU A 123 2.76 15.56 13.39
C LEU A 123 4.01 15.72 14.27
N HIS A 124 3.87 16.02 15.56
CA HIS A 124 5.02 16.22 16.42
C HIS A 124 5.88 14.93 16.56
N PRO A 125 7.23 15.00 16.52
CA PRO A 125 8.09 13.81 16.55
C PRO A 125 7.93 12.98 17.82
N SER A 126 7.71 13.62 18.98
CA SER A 126 7.55 12.94 20.27
C SER A 126 6.32 12.01 20.29
N MET A 127 5.31 12.30 19.46
CA MET A 127 4.04 11.57 19.43
C MET A 127 4.04 10.39 18.46
N LYS A 128 5.18 10.04 17.84
CA LYS A 128 5.30 8.96 16.84
C LYS A 128 4.66 7.64 17.31
N ALA A 129 4.85 7.25 18.57
CA ALA A 129 4.30 6.01 19.12
C ALA A 129 2.76 6.04 19.30
N MET A 130 2.16 7.22 19.38
CA MET A 130 0.74 7.44 19.65
C MET A 130 -0.08 7.76 18.39
N ARG A 131 0.57 7.99 17.24
CA ARG A 131 -0.06 8.35 15.95
C ARG A 131 -1.23 7.45 15.55
N LYS A 132 -1.15 6.13 15.79
CA LYS A 132 -2.24 5.18 15.49
C LYS A 132 -3.54 5.47 16.27
N THR A 133 -3.44 6.11 17.42
CA THR A 133 -4.59 6.48 18.27
C THR A 133 -5.07 7.89 17.96
N ILE A 134 -4.15 8.78 17.55
CA ILE A 134 -4.45 10.17 17.21
C ILE A 134 -5.10 10.28 15.82
N LEU A 135 -4.62 9.53 14.81
CA LEU A 135 -5.13 9.59 13.44
C LEU A 135 -6.66 9.39 13.37
N PRO A 136 -7.26 8.41 14.07
CA PRO A 136 -8.72 8.24 14.07
C PRO A 136 -9.51 9.38 14.75
N ILE A 137 -8.86 10.28 15.48
CA ILE A 137 -9.44 11.52 16.02
C ILE A 137 -9.54 12.55 14.89
N LEU A 138 -8.45 12.73 14.12
CA LEU A 138 -8.45 13.56 12.91
C LEU A 138 -9.49 13.09 11.90
N ASP A 139 -9.58 11.77 11.66
CA ASP A 139 -10.59 11.18 10.78
C ASP A 139 -12.03 11.42 11.27
N SER A 140 -12.24 11.64 12.57
CA SER A 140 -13.57 11.96 13.10
C SER A 140 -13.88 13.45 12.91
N LEU A 141 -12.89 14.32 13.09
CA LEU A 141 -13.03 15.77 12.90
C LEU A 141 -13.22 16.15 11.43
N SER A 142 -12.57 15.44 10.49
CA SER A 142 -12.74 15.69 9.05
C SER A 142 -14.17 15.46 8.54
N LEU A 143 -15.00 14.72 9.29
CA LEU A 143 -16.41 14.51 8.95
C LEU A 143 -17.32 15.68 9.37
N TYR A 144 -16.83 16.64 10.16
CA TYR A 144 -17.66 17.68 10.76
C TYR A 144 -18.22 18.66 9.73
N ASP A 145 -17.48 18.97 8.67
CA ASP A 145 -17.97 19.86 7.59
C ASP A 145 -19.20 19.28 6.87
N ALA A 146 -19.22 17.96 6.67
CA ALA A 146 -20.35 17.24 6.09
C ALA A 146 -21.50 17.06 7.11
N THR A 147 -21.17 16.93 8.40
CA THR A 147 -22.15 16.71 9.48
C THR A 147 -22.88 18.01 9.87
N PHE A 148 -22.19 19.15 9.83
CA PHE A 148 -22.70 20.45 10.26
C PHE A 148 -22.66 21.52 9.15
N PRO A 149 -23.27 21.29 7.98
CA PRO A 149 -23.14 22.17 6.83
C PRO A 149 -23.68 23.58 7.05
N ALA A 150 -24.68 23.75 7.93
CA ALA A 150 -25.24 25.03 8.32
C ALA A 150 -24.26 25.87 9.16
N LEU A 151 -23.47 25.23 10.04
CA LEU A 151 -22.45 25.92 10.83
C LEU A 151 -21.37 26.48 9.93
N VAL A 152 -20.87 25.66 9.00
CA VAL A 152 -19.87 26.09 8.01
C VAL A 152 -20.37 27.32 7.22
N ALA A 153 -21.63 27.31 6.80
CA ALA A 153 -22.23 28.44 6.08
C ALA A 153 -22.39 29.70 6.95
N SER A 154 -22.70 29.54 8.24
CA SER A 154 -22.92 30.65 9.16
C SER A 154 -21.64 31.32 9.67
N THR A 155 -20.57 30.53 9.86
CA THR A 155 -19.28 31.01 10.38
C THR A 155 -18.31 31.40 9.27
N GLY A 156 -18.57 30.96 8.04
CA GLY A 156 -17.70 31.22 6.89
C GLY A 156 -16.35 30.49 6.98
N SER A 157 -16.23 29.47 7.83
CA SER A 157 -14.98 28.75 8.04
C SER A 157 -15.24 27.26 8.23
N SER A 158 -14.50 26.43 7.49
CA SER A 158 -14.59 24.97 7.49
C SER A 158 -13.44 24.32 8.23
N ILE A 159 -13.60 23.06 8.65
CA ILE A 159 -12.48 22.23 9.13
C ILE A 159 -11.44 22.03 8.02
N GLY A 160 -11.88 21.97 6.76
CA GLY A 160 -10.98 21.95 5.61
C GLY A 160 -10.03 23.15 5.55
N ASP A 161 -10.52 24.37 5.80
CA ASP A 161 -9.69 25.59 5.84
C ASP A 161 -8.65 25.52 6.97
N ILE A 162 -9.04 24.96 8.13
CA ILE A 162 -8.13 24.73 9.27
C ILE A 162 -7.03 23.75 8.89
N ILE A 163 -7.36 22.64 8.23
CA ILE A 163 -6.40 21.63 7.79
C ILE A 163 -5.43 22.25 6.78
N VAL A 164 -5.93 22.96 5.76
CA VAL A 164 -5.07 23.65 4.79
C VAL A 164 -4.11 24.59 5.51
N SER A 165 -4.60 25.42 6.42
CA SER A 165 -3.80 26.34 7.22
C SER A 165 -2.72 25.65 8.07
N GLU A 166 -3.02 24.50 8.69
CA GLU A 166 -2.03 23.76 9.47
C GLU A 166 -1.04 23.00 8.58
N VAL A 167 -1.46 22.51 7.40
CA VAL A 167 -0.56 21.91 6.42
C VAL A 167 0.42 22.93 5.89
N THR A 168 -0.03 24.11 5.48
CA THR A 168 0.87 25.17 4.98
C THR A 168 1.85 25.59 6.07
N ARG A 169 1.37 25.85 7.29
CA ARG A 169 2.24 26.18 8.44
C ARG A 169 3.27 25.09 8.71
N PHE A 170 2.87 23.82 8.67
CA PHE A 170 3.79 22.71 8.86
C PHE A 170 4.87 22.66 7.78
N LEU A 171 4.48 22.82 6.51
CA LEU A 171 5.41 22.81 5.39
C LEU A 171 6.37 23.99 5.41
N ASP A 172 5.93 25.19 5.79
CA ASP A 172 6.81 26.35 5.97
C ASP A 172 7.97 26.05 6.92
N VAL A 173 7.67 25.38 8.04
CA VAL A 173 8.69 25.00 9.03
C VAL A 173 9.60 23.90 8.50
N VAL A 174 9.03 22.84 7.94
CA VAL A 174 9.80 21.66 7.50
C VAL A 174 10.69 21.97 6.30
N LEU A 175 10.17 22.72 5.31
CA LEU A 175 10.92 23.06 4.10
C LEU A 175 12.01 24.11 4.39
N ALA A 176 11.83 24.97 5.39
CA ALA A 176 12.87 25.91 5.85
C ALA A 176 14.05 25.20 6.56
N GLN A 177 13.80 24.04 7.18
CA GLN A 177 14.82 23.23 7.89
C GLN A 177 15.63 22.31 6.96
N SER A 178 15.48 22.46 5.63
CA SER A 178 16.03 21.56 4.61
C SER A 178 17.57 21.50 4.51
N SER A 179 18.29 22.35 5.25
CA SER A 179 19.76 22.46 5.24
C SER A 179 20.49 21.65 6.31
N GLU A 180 19.79 21.03 7.27
CA GLU A 180 20.42 20.34 8.41
C GLU A 180 20.65 18.83 8.18
N LEU A 181 21.76 18.32 8.73
CA LEU A 181 22.28 16.95 8.52
C LEU A 181 21.38 15.79 9.03
N ASP A 182 20.30 16.05 9.78
CA ASP A 182 19.43 15.02 10.34
C ASP A 182 18.01 15.03 9.75
N ALA A 183 17.93 14.85 8.43
CA ALA A 183 16.67 14.80 7.68
C ALA A 183 15.73 13.64 8.07
N THR A 184 16.14 12.75 8.98
CA THR A 184 15.32 11.59 9.38
C THR A 184 14.05 11.99 10.10
N ILE A 185 14.11 13.02 10.95
CA ILE A 185 12.95 13.53 11.69
C ILE A 185 11.93 14.19 10.75
N PRO A 186 12.32 15.15 9.89
CA PRO A 186 11.42 15.72 8.88
C PRO A 186 10.72 14.67 8.00
N LEU A 187 11.44 13.64 7.53
CA LEU A 187 10.88 12.59 6.67
C LEU A 187 9.81 11.75 7.37
N ASP A 188 10.01 11.41 8.64
CA ASP A 188 9.01 10.71 9.46
C ASP A 188 7.74 11.56 9.69
N GLN A 189 7.86 12.88 9.71
CA GLN A 189 6.72 13.80 9.84
C GLN A 189 6.00 13.99 8.50
N ILE A 190 6.74 14.11 7.39
CA ILE A 190 6.17 14.13 6.04
C ILE A 190 5.40 12.84 5.76
N LEU A 191 5.94 11.68 6.14
CA LEU A 191 5.23 10.41 6.02
C LEU A 191 3.92 10.42 6.82
N ALA A 192 3.93 10.93 8.05
CA ALA A 192 2.70 11.07 8.84
C ALA A 192 1.70 12.02 8.17
N LEU A 193 2.14 13.17 7.67
CA LEU A 193 1.29 14.08 6.90
C LEU A 193 0.61 13.35 5.74
N CYS A 194 1.35 12.52 5.00
CA CYS A 194 0.82 11.71 3.90
C CYS A 194 -0.11 10.58 4.38
N GLU A 195 0.16 9.96 5.53
CA GLU A 195 -0.72 8.93 6.10
C GLU A 195 -2.10 9.49 6.52
N TYR A 196 -2.17 10.79 6.85
CA TYR A 196 -3.44 11.47 7.06
C TYR A 196 -4.08 11.84 5.71
N SER A 197 -5.12 11.08 5.34
CA SER A 197 -5.77 11.20 4.03
C SER A 197 -6.26 12.62 3.69
N THR A 198 -6.88 13.32 4.65
CA THR A 198 -7.40 14.68 4.44
C THR A 198 -6.27 15.70 4.27
N ALA A 199 -5.12 15.54 4.95
CA ALA A 199 -3.95 16.38 4.70
C ALA A 199 -3.33 16.12 3.33
N THR A 200 -3.24 14.86 2.91
CA THR A 200 -2.79 14.50 1.54
C THR A 200 -3.69 15.12 0.48
N GLU A 201 -5.00 15.06 0.68
CA GLU A 201 -5.98 15.69 -0.19
C GLU A 201 -5.80 17.23 -0.22
N SER A 202 -5.56 17.85 0.93
CA SER A 202 -5.32 19.29 1.03
C SER A 202 -4.10 19.75 0.22
N LEU A 203 -3.06 18.93 0.07
CA LEU A 203 -1.89 19.24 -0.77
C LEU A 203 -2.26 19.33 -2.26
N TRP A 204 -3.12 18.41 -2.73
CA TRP A 204 -3.63 18.44 -4.10
C TRP A 204 -4.59 19.62 -4.33
N VAL A 205 -5.42 19.95 -3.34
CA VAL A 205 -6.30 21.12 -3.39
C VAL A 205 -5.49 22.43 -3.42
N LEU A 206 -4.44 22.51 -2.60
CA LEU A 206 -3.48 23.62 -2.60
C LEU A 206 -2.84 23.82 -3.97
N HIS A 207 -2.43 22.74 -4.64
CA HIS A 207 -1.84 22.79 -5.98
C HIS A 207 -2.86 23.14 -7.07
N HIS A 208 -3.97 22.40 -7.15
CA HIS A 208 -4.92 22.54 -8.26
C HIS A 208 -5.81 23.77 -8.16
N THR A 209 -6.33 24.06 -6.96
CA THR A 209 -7.34 25.11 -6.73
C THR A 209 -6.67 26.41 -6.32
N LEU A 210 -5.72 26.35 -5.37
CA LEU A 210 -5.08 27.53 -4.79
C LEU A 210 -3.78 27.92 -5.50
N LYS A 211 -3.32 27.12 -6.48
CA LYS A 211 -2.09 27.34 -7.27
C LYS A 211 -0.84 27.57 -6.42
N SER A 212 -0.80 26.94 -5.24
CA SER A 212 0.34 27.00 -4.32
C SER A 212 1.46 26.06 -4.76
N THR A 213 2.70 26.45 -4.49
CA THR A 213 3.92 25.69 -4.81
C THR A 213 4.30 24.64 -3.76
N TYR A 214 3.58 24.55 -2.63
CA TYR A 214 3.91 23.63 -1.53
C TYR A 214 4.05 22.17 -1.96
N LEU A 215 3.18 21.67 -2.84
CA LEU A 215 3.29 20.30 -3.35
C LEU A 215 4.56 20.12 -4.19
N VAL A 216 4.89 21.11 -5.02
CA VAL A 216 6.10 21.09 -5.86
C VAL A 216 7.34 21.07 -4.99
N GLN A 217 7.43 21.98 -4.02
CA GLN A 217 8.54 22.05 -3.06
C GLN A 217 8.67 20.78 -2.22
N LEU A 218 7.56 20.16 -1.81
CA LEU A 218 7.58 18.90 -1.08
C LEU A 218 8.14 17.75 -1.93
N ILE A 219 7.76 17.67 -3.21
CA ILE A 219 8.30 16.65 -4.13
C ILE A 219 9.79 16.89 -4.39
N GLU A 220 10.21 18.15 -4.59
CA GLU A 220 11.62 18.51 -4.73
C GLU A 220 12.43 18.15 -3.49
N TYR A 221 11.92 18.48 -2.30
CA TYR A 221 12.53 18.09 -1.03
C TYR A 221 12.66 16.57 -0.92
N CYS A 222 11.60 15.82 -1.20
CA CYS A 222 11.64 14.35 -1.17
C CYS A 222 12.66 13.79 -2.18
N ASN A 223 12.76 14.39 -3.37
CA ASN A 223 13.73 14.00 -4.39
C ASN A 223 15.18 14.21 -3.92
N ASP A 224 15.47 15.38 -3.37
CA ASP A 224 16.79 15.72 -2.84
C ASP A 224 17.18 14.79 -1.69
N GLN A 225 16.24 14.51 -0.78
CA GLN A 225 16.45 13.56 0.31
C GLN A 225 16.68 12.14 -0.21
N LEU A 226 15.91 11.69 -1.21
CA LEU A 226 16.11 10.38 -1.82
C LEU A 226 17.52 10.27 -2.41
N ARG A 227 17.98 11.29 -3.15
CA ARG A 227 19.32 11.33 -3.74
C ARG A 227 20.43 11.25 -2.67
N LEU A 228 20.30 12.02 -1.60
CA LEU A 228 21.27 12.02 -0.49
C LEU A 228 21.31 10.68 0.25
N ILE A 229 20.14 10.13 0.58
CA ILE A 229 20.02 8.86 1.31
C ILE A 229 20.45 7.68 0.45
N ALA A 230 20.18 7.71 -0.86
CA ALA A 230 20.56 6.65 -1.78
C ALA A 230 22.05 6.65 -2.17
N ALA A 231 22.79 7.72 -1.90
CA ALA A 231 24.19 7.85 -2.31
C ALA A 231 25.09 6.65 -1.91
N PRO A 232 24.99 6.07 -0.69
CA PRO A 232 25.75 4.87 -0.32
C PRO A 232 25.39 3.63 -1.13
N ILE A 233 24.15 3.51 -1.60
CA ILE A 233 23.69 2.39 -2.43
C ILE A 233 24.32 2.49 -3.82
N VAL A 234 24.28 3.69 -4.40
CA VAL A 234 24.82 3.97 -5.74
C VAL A 234 26.35 3.84 -5.74
N SER A 235 27.03 4.33 -4.70
CA SER A 235 28.49 4.21 -4.60
C SER A 235 28.95 2.77 -4.45
N TYR A 236 28.26 1.97 -3.63
CA TYR A 236 28.55 0.55 -3.48
C TYR A 236 28.37 -0.22 -4.79
N HIS A 237 27.29 0.05 -5.53
CA HIS A 237 27.08 -0.55 -6.85
C HIS A 237 28.21 -0.19 -7.83
N GLY A 238 28.62 1.09 -7.91
CA GLY A 238 29.71 1.51 -8.79
C GLY A 238 31.06 0.88 -8.45
N GLN A 239 31.34 0.57 -7.18
CA GLN A 239 32.54 -0.15 -6.77
C GLN A 239 32.50 -1.63 -7.18
N HIS A 240 31.33 -2.27 -7.09
CA HIS A 240 31.15 -3.68 -7.42
C HIS A 240 31.10 -3.95 -8.92
N ASP A 241 30.50 -3.07 -9.72
CA ASP A 241 30.48 -3.19 -11.18
C ASP A 241 31.88 -3.07 -11.78
N VAL A 242 32.75 -2.22 -11.20
CA VAL A 242 34.16 -2.12 -11.60
C VAL A 242 34.96 -3.37 -11.21
N ALA A 243 34.60 -4.04 -10.11
CA ALA A 243 35.24 -5.28 -9.65
C ALA A 243 34.74 -6.53 -10.40
N ALA A 244 33.46 -6.59 -10.77
CA ALA A 244 32.86 -7.69 -11.52
C ALA A 244 33.42 -7.82 -12.96
N GLY A 245 33.95 -6.73 -13.51
CA GLY A 245 34.75 -6.75 -14.75
C GLY A 245 36.05 -7.55 -14.66
N ALA A 246 36.47 -8.01 -13.47
CA ALA A 246 37.72 -8.74 -13.24
C ALA A 246 37.54 -10.18 -12.70
N SER A 247 36.35 -10.61 -12.30
CA SER A 247 36.12 -12.00 -11.85
C SER A 247 34.65 -12.41 -11.95
N SER A 248 34.34 -13.19 -12.98
CA SER A 248 33.02 -13.79 -13.22
C SER A 248 32.83 -15.08 -12.41
N THR A 249 32.40 -14.95 -11.15
CA THR A 249 31.76 -16.05 -10.42
C THR A 249 30.73 -15.47 -9.47
N ASP A 250 29.53 -15.21 -9.99
CA ASP A 250 28.33 -14.96 -9.18
C ASP A 250 27.91 -16.30 -8.54
N ASN A 251 28.40 -16.55 -7.33
CA ASN A 251 27.84 -17.57 -6.46
C ASN A 251 26.76 -16.93 -5.59
N ASP A 252 25.61 -17.60 -5.54
CA ASP A 252 24.44 -17.25 -4.76
C ASP A 252 24.71 -17.13 -3.23
N ASP A 253 23.85 -16.31 -2.61
CA ASP A 253 23.47 -16.27 -1.20
C ASP A 253 24.43 -15.61 -0.18
N ASP A 254 23.94 -14.51 0.40
CA ASP A 254 24.47 -13.77 1.56
C ASP A 254 25.81 -13.02 1.35
N ASP A 255 25.92 -12.24 0.27
CA ASP A 255 26.78 -11.06 0.34
C ASP A 255 26.21 -10.13 1.42
N THR A 256 26.81 -10.21 2.62
CA THR A 256 26.53 -9.32 3.74
C THR A 256 26.78 -7.90 3.29
N GLN A 257 25.71 -7.23 2.86
CA GLN A 257 25.74 -5.82 2.49
C GLN A 257 26.25 -5.00 3.67
N PRO A 258 27.05 -3.96 3.42
CA PRO A 258 27.53 -3.10 4.49
C PRO A 258 26.34 -2.48 5.23
N SER A 259 26.45 -2.30 6.55
CA SER A 259 25.36 -1.77 7.38
C SER A 259 24.84 -0.43 6.87
N GLU A 260 25.68 0.37 6.22
CA GLU A 260 25.33 1.66 5.61
C GLU A 260 24.34 1.52 4.45
N VAL A 261 24.50 0.52 3.56
CA VAL A 261 23.59 0.25 2.43
C VAL A 261 22.23 -0.25 2.93
N VAL A 262 22.24 -1.06 3.99
CA VAL A 262 21.00 -1.54 4.63
C VAL A 262 20.23 -0.38 5.26
N VAL A 263 20.91 0.49 6.02
CA VAL A 263 20.29 1.67 6.65
C VAL A 263 19.80 2.66 5.59
N ALA A 264 20.58 2.90 4.53
CA ALA A 264 20.17 3.72 3.39
C ALA A 264 18.90 3.15 2.74
N SER A 265 18.83 1.83 2.54
CA SER A 265 17.67 1.15 1.97
C SER A 265 16.41 1.36 2.82
N GLU A 266 16.52 1.19 4.14
CA GLU A 266 15.39 1.41 5.07
C GLU A 266 14.90 2.87 5.05
N ARG A 267 15.82 3.84 4.93
CA ARG A 267 15.48 5.26 4.87
C ARG A 267 14.85 5.66 3.54
N CYS A 268 15.35 5.13 2.41
CA CYS A 268 14.74 5.33 1.09
C CYS A 268 13.27 4.85 1.09
N LEU A 269 12.97 3.73 1.76
CA LEU A 269 11.58 3.24 1.88
C LEU A 269 10.66 4.27 2.55
N GLY A 270 11.15 5.05 3.51
CA GLY A 270 10.36 6.10 4.17
C GLY A 270 9.94 7.19 3.18
N VAL A 271 10.89 7.72 2.41
CA VAL A 271 10.65 8.75 1.39
C VAL A 271 9.69 8.25 0.31
N LEU A 272 9.96 7.06 -0.22
CA LEU A 272 9.16 6.48 -1.30
C LEU A 272 7.72 6.19 -0.87
N LYS A 273 7.49 5.81 0.39
CA LYS A 273 6.13 5.61 0.93
C LYS A 273 5.32 6.90 0.91
N SER A 274 5.91 8.02 1.34
CA SER A 274 5.25 9.33 1.30
C SER A 274 4.80 9.67 -0.12
N VAL A 275 5.71 9.51 -1.10
CA VAL A 275 5.45 9.78 -2.51
C VAL A 275 4.41 8.83 -3.10
N ILE A 276 4.46 7.54 -2.77
CA ILE A 276 3.44 6.56 -3.18
C ILE A 276 2.05 7.00 -2.71
N ILE A 277 1.91 7.41 -1.44
CA ILE A 277 0.62 7.85 -0.89
C ILE A 277 0.14 9.13 -1.60
N LEU A 278 1.02 10.12 -1.75
CA LEU A 278 0.73 11.37 -2.45
C LEU A 278 0.23 11.11 -3.87
N CYS A 279 0.98 10.34 -4.68
CA CYS A 279 0.62 10.05 -6.06
C CYS A 279 -0.65 9.18 -6.17
N THR A 280 -0.92 8.30 -5.20
CA THR A 280 -2.16 7.50 -5.17
C THR A 280 -3.40 8.37 -4.91
N ALA A 281 -3.23 9.52 -4.25
CA ALA A 281 -4.32 10.45 -3.97
C ALA A 281 -4.65 11.38 -5.13
N ALA A 282 -3.77 11.54 -6.13
CA ALA A 282 -3.92 12.50 -7.23
C ALA A 282 -5.22 12.32 -8.04
N ASP A 283 -5.65 11.07 -8.25
CA ASP A 283 -6.85 10.74 -9.03
C ASP A 283 -8.16 10.77 -8.23
N LYS A 284 -8.10 10.98 -6.91
CA LYS A 284 -9.28 10.91 -6.06
C LYS A 284 -10.03 12.24 -6.07
N PRO A 285 -11.36 12.25 -6.27
CA PRO A 285 -12.13 13.48 -6.15
C PRO A 285 -11.97 14.02 -4.72
N SER A 286 -11.75 15.33 -4.64
CA SER A 286 -11.62 16.00 -3.34
C SER A 286 -12.97 16.01 -2.61
N THR A 287 -12.96 15.59 -1.36
CA THR A 287 -14.05 15.68 -0.38
C THR A 287 -13.89 16.87 0.58
N LEU A 288 -12.73 17.53 0.56
CA LEU A 288 -12.38 18.69 1.37
C LEU A 288 -13.23 19.90 0.95
N ARG A 289 -13.98 20.44 1.89
CA ARG A 289 -14.73 21.67 1.71
C ARG A 289 -13.84 22.85 2.10
N LEU A 290 -13.82 23.91 1.27
CA LEU A 290 -13.13 25.16 1.56
C LEU A 290 -14.14 26.31 1.50
N MET A 291 -14.02 27.29 2.41
CA MET A 291 -14.87 28.49 2.42
C MET A 291 -14.11 29.73 1.96
N ASP A 292 -12.79 29.83 2.20
CA ASP A 292 -12.02 31.01 1.86
C ASP A 292 -10.65 30.64 1.22
N PRO A 293 -10.49 30.77 -0.10
CA PRO A 293 -9.26 30.40 -0.80
C PRO A 293 -8.22 31.54 -0.74
N SER A 294 -7.86 32.02 0.45
CA SER A 294 -6.80 33.03 0.60
C SER A 294 -5.47 32.39 0.98
N VAL A 295 -4.70 31.96 -0.01
CA VAL A 295 -3.25 31.73 0.16
C VAL A 295 -2.54 32.88 -0.57
N PRO A 296 -1.57 33.57 0.07
CA PRO A 296 -0.81 34.60 -0.61
C PRO A 296 -0.10 33.98 -1.83
N SER A 297 -0.48 34.46 -3.02
CA SER A 297 0.13 34.08 -4.28
C SER A 297 1.46 34.80 -4.41
N ASP A 298 2.55 34.22 -3.90
CA ASP A 298 3.88 34.70 -4.24
C ASP A 298 4.18 34.34 -5.70
N SER A 299 4.05 35.35 -6.55
CA SER A 299 4.26 35.29 -7.99
C SER A 299 5.75 35.33 -8.36
N SER A 300 6.53 34.38 -7.85
CA SER A 300 7.95 34.24 -8.20
C SER A 300 8.26 32.82 -8.67
N SER A 301 8.55 32.68 -9.97
CA SER A 301 8.97 31.46 -10.67
C SER A 301 8.20 30.19 -10.29
N GLN A 302 7.08 29.92 -10.98
CA GLN A 302 6.38 28.63 -10.88
C GLN A 302 7.32 27.50 -11.31
N SER A 303 7.92 26.78 -10.35
CA SER A 303 8.47 25.46 -10.63
C SER A 303 7.31 24.57 -11.07
N SER A 304 7.42 23.98 -12.25
CA SER A 304 6.38 23.09 -12.77
C SER A 304 6.45 21.76 -12.01
N LEU A 305 5.33 21.31 -11.44
CA LEU A 305 5.22 19.98 -10.83
C LEU A 305 5.74 18.89 -11.78
N VAL A 306 5.44 19.01 -13.07
CA VAL A 306 5.94 18.14 -14.15
C VAL A 306 7.46 17.99 -14.11
N GLY A 307 8.20 19.10 -14.04
CA GLY A 307 9.66 19.09 -13.95
C GLY A 307 10.15 18.41 -12.66
N SER A 308 9.55 18.68 -11.51
CA SER A 308 9.96 18.05 -10.25
C SER A 308 9.70 16.53 -10.25
N LEU A 309 8.61 16.09 -10.90
CA LEU A 309 8.31 14.67 -11.13
C LEU A 309 9.33 14.00 -12.05
N GLU A 310 9.77 14.66 -13.13
CA GLU A 310 10.81 14.16 -14.04
C GLU A 310 12.14 13.90 -13.32
N HIS A 311 12.55 14.83 -12.45
CA HIS A 311 13.76 14.67 -11.65
C HIS A 311 13.62 13.48 -10.69
N PHE A 312 12.46 13.32 -10.05
CA PHE A 312 12.20 12.20 -9.14
C PHE A 312 12.21 10.85 -9.87
N VAL A 313 11.56 10.76 -11.04
CA VAL A 313 11.56 9.55 -11.88
C VAL A 313 13.00 9.19 -12.25
N THR A 314 13.82 10.17 -12.67
CA THR A 314 15.23 9.94 -12.99
C THR A 314 15.99 9.34 -11.82
N GLN A 315 15.84 9.88 -10.60
CA GLN A 315 16.47 9.31 -9.40
C GLN A 315 15.96 7.90 -9.08
N SER A 316 14.68 7.64 -9.29
CA SER A 316 14.08 6.31 -9.09
C SER A 316 14.62 5.28 -10.08
N LEU A 317 14.83 5.67 -11.34
CA LEU A 317 15.44 4.82 -12.35
C LEU A 317 16.91 4.50 -12.03
N VAL A 318 17.68 5.46 -11.51
CA VAL A 318 19.04 5.21 -11.01
C VAL A 318 19.03 4.15 -9.92
N LEU A 319 18.12 4.26 -8.95
CA LEU A 319 17.97 3.25 -7.88
C LEU A 319 17.57 1.87 -8.43
N LEU A 320 16.68 1.80 -9.42
CA LEU A 320 16.30 0.54 -10.06
C LEU A 320 17.46 -0.11 -10.84
N ALA A 321 18.39 0.69 -11.36
CA ALA A 321 19.56 0.16 -12.07
C ALA A 321 20.60 -0.48 -11.13
N THR A 322 20.59 -0.13 -9.83
CA THR A 322 21.57 -0.68 -8.88
C THR A 322 21.28 -2.14 -8.52
N SER A 323 22.33 -2.98 -8.51
CA SER A 323 22.27 -4.41 -8.15
C SER A 323 22.19 -4.67 -6.64
N ALA A 324 22.47 -3.65 -5.82
CA ALA A 324 22.67 -3.74 -4.37
C ALA A 324 21.40 -3.66 -3.51
N VAL A 325 20.21 -3.86 -4.09
CA VAL A 325 18.97 -3.46 -3.45
C VAL A 325 18.18 -4.64 -2.91
N HIS A 326 17.81 -4.58 -1.62
CA HIS A 326 16.85 -5.52 -1.04
C HIS A 326 15.55 -5.54 -1.86
N LYS A 327 14.98 -6.74 -2.05
CA LYS A 327 13.72 -6.96 -2.78
C LYS A 327 12.60 -5.96 -2.45
N ASP A 328 12.47 -5.59 -1.18
CA ASP A 328 11.44 -4.67 -0.71
C ASP A 328 11.65 -3.24 -1.22
N LEU A 329 12.90 -2.77 -1.28
CA LEU A 329 13.21 -1.46 -1.85
C LEU A 329 13.01 -1.46 -3.37
N VAL A 330 13.49 -2.47 -4.12
CA VAL A 330 13.24 -2.56 -5.58
C VAL A 330 11.75 -2.54 -5.89
N THR A 331 10.97 -3.30 -5.13
CA THR A 331 9.50 -3.34 -5.27
C THR A 331 8.89 -1.96 -5.04
N THR A 332 9.33 -1.27 -3.99
CA THR A 332 8.79 0.04 -3.60
C THR A 332 9.18 1.12 -4.60
N VAL A 333 10.43 1.12 -5.10
CA VAL A 333 10.89 2.05 -6.13
C VAL A 333 10.13 1.80 -7.44
N GLY A 334 9.91 0.54 -7.83
CA GLY A 334 9.11 0.22 -9.02
C GLY A 334 7.69 0.79 -8.95
N LEU A 335 7.00 0.61 -7.81
CA LEU A 335 5.68 1.19 -7.58
C LEU A 335 5.71 2.73 -7.60
N ALA A 336 6.63 3.35 -6.86
CA ALA A 336 6.78 4.80 -6.82
C ALA A 336 7.00 5.39 -8.22
N THR A 337 7.93 4.80 -8.99
CA THR A 337 8.23 5.20 -10.38
C THR A 337 6.96 5.16 -11.23
N THR A 338 6.22 4.05 -11.19
CA THR A 338 4.99 3.93 -12.00
C THR A 338 3.89 4.91 -11.59
N LEU A 339 3.75 5.24 -10.31
CA LEU A 339 2.78 6.22 -9.83
C LEU A 339 3.20 7.67 -10.15
N LEU A 340 4.48 8.00 -10.03
CA LEU A 340 5.02 9.29 -10.44
C LEU A 340 4.78 9.54 -11.93
N LEU A 341 5.01 8.53 -12.77
CA LEU A 341 4.71 8.58 -14.20
C LEU A 341 3.22 8.79 -14.48
N LYS A 342 2.34 8.17 -13.67
CA LYS A 342 0.90 8.36 -13.79
C LYS A 342 0.50 9.81 -13.53
N VAL A 343 0.97 10.37 -12.43
CA VAL A 343 0.76 11.77 -12.07
C VAL A 343 1.36 12.70 -13.12
N HIS A 344 2.56 12.42 -13.61
CA HIS A 344 3.20 13.21 -14.65
C HIS A 344 2.32 13.31 -15.91
N VAL A 345 1.78 12.19 -16.39
CA VAL A 345 0.88 12.19 -17.56
C VAL A 345 -0.40 13.00 -17.28
N LEU A 346 -0.96 12.91 -16.08
CA LEU A 346 -2.16 13.68 -15.69
C LEU A 346 -1.87 15.18 -15.70
N GLU A 347 -0.77 15.62 -15.08
CA GLU A 347 -0.36 17.03 -15.05
C GLU A 347 0.03 17.55 -16.44
N ALA A 348 0.74 16.74 -17.23
CA ALA A 348 1.14 17.09 -18.59
C ALA A 348 -0.08 17.24 -19.51
N LYS A 349 -1.11 16.41 -19.32
CA LYS A 349 -2.38 16.55 -20.05
C LYS A 349 -3.09 17.85 -19.70
N VAL A 350 -3.10 18.24 -18.42
CA VAL A 350 -3.72 19.51 -17.98
C VAL A 350 -2.95 20.73 -18.49
N THR A 351 -1.62 20.67 -18.53
CA THR A 351 -0.76 21.82 -18.85
C THR A 351 -0.42 21.98 -20.33
N ALA A 352 -0.21 20.88 -21.05
CA ALA A 352 0.27 20.85 -22.43
C ALA A 352 -0.71 20.18 -23.42
N ASN A 353 -1.91 19.80 -22.97
CA ASN A 353 -2.96 19.15 -23.76
C ASN A 353 -2.47 17.92 -24.56
N VAL A 354 -1.59 17.13 -23.94
CA VAL A 354 -1.05 15.90 -24.52
C VAL A 354 -2.14 14.82 -24.59
N GLU A 355 -2.41 14.27 -25.77
CA GLU A 355 -3.45 13.22 -25.97
C GLU A 355 -3.03 11.82 -25.48
N LEU A 356 -1.77 11.65 -25.08
CA LEU A 356 -1.22 10.37 -24.63
C LEU A 356 -1.79 9.95 -23.27
N THR A 357 -2.38 8.76 -23.19
CA THR A 357 -2.82 8.18 -21.92
C THR A 357 -1.68 7.48 -21.19
N TYR A 358 -1.78 7.39 -19.86
CA TYR A 358 -0.80 6.71 -19.02
C TYR A 358 -0.58 5.24 -19.44
N VAL A 359 -1.66 4.54 -19.78
CA VAL A 359 -1.62 3.13 -20.19
C VAL A 359 -0.85 2.98 -21.51
N GLN A 360 -1.07 3.87 -22.47
CA GLN A 360 -0.34 3.91 -23.74
C GLN A 360 1.15 4.15 -23.52
N ALA A 361 1.50 5.17 -22.73
CA ALA A 361 2.88 5.53 -22.45
C ALA A 361 3.65 4.37 -21.79
N MET A 362 3.06 3.78 -20.75
CA MET A 362 3.67 2.69 -20.01
C MET A 362 3.75 1.40 -20.82
N SER A 363 2.72 1.04 -21.57
CA SER A 363 2.75 -0.17 -22.40
C SER A 363 3.81 -0.08 -23.50
N SER A 364 3.90 1.06 -24.20
CA SER A 364 4.91 1.29 -25.23
C SER A 364 6.34 1.21 -24.67
N TRP A 365 6.57 1.75 -23.47
CA TRP A 365 7.88 1.68 -22.81
C TRP A 365 8.22 0.28 -22.27
N LEU A 366 7.32 -0.33 -21.50
CA LEU A 366 7.55 -1.63 -20.85
C LEU A 366 7.72 -2.77 -21.85
N LEU A 367 7.10 -2.66 -23.02
CA LEU A 367 7.19 -3.64 -24.11
C LEU A 367 8.31 -3.32 -25.11
N GLY A 368 9.00 -2.19 -24.96
CA GLY A 368 10.16 -1.81 -25.78
C GLY A 368 9.82 -1.30 -27.19
N ASP A 369 8.56 -0.94 -27.46
CA ASP A 369 8.16 -0.32 -28.75
C ASP A 369 8.61 1.15 -28.82
N GLY A 370 8.58 1.87 -27.69
CA GLY A 370 9.08 3.26 -27.58
C GLY A 370 8.35 4.31 -28.43
N SER A 371 7.45 3.89 -29.33
CA SER A 371 6.69 4.71 -30.27
C SER A 371 5.83 5.79 -29.60
N ARG A 372 5.42 5.55 -28.35
CA ARG A 372 4.54 6.42 -27.56
C ARG A 372 5.05 6.61 -26.13
N SER A 373 6.35 6.45 -25.88
CA SER A 373 6.91 6.67 -24.55
C SER A 373 7.15 8.17 -24.30
N LEU A 374 7.15 8.57 -23.04
CA LEU A 374 7.55 9.92 -22.65
C LEU A 374 9.08 10.07 -22.80
N PRO A 375 9.61 11.29 -23.04
CA PRO A 375 11.06 11.52 -23.16
C PRO A 375 11.88 11.03 -21.96
N LEU A 376 11.29 11.09 -20.75
CA LEU A 376 11.84 10.59 -19.49
C LEU A 376 11.83 9.04 -19.36
N MET A 377 11.31 8.33 -20.38
CA MET A 377 11.22 6.87 -20.47
C MET A 377 12.01 6.37 -21.70
N PRO A 378 13.36 6.38 -21.67
CA PRO A 378 14.17 5.92 -22.79
C PRO A 378 13.89 4.45 -23.09
N SER A 379 13.85 4.09 -24.38
CA SER A 379 13.73 2.69 -24.84
C SER A 379 14.80 1.79 -24.23
N ASP A 380 16.01 2.32 -24.11
CA ASP A 380 17.19 1.55 -23.71
C ASP A 380 17.16 1.19 -22.22
N THR A 381 16.39 1.92 -21.40
CA THR A 381 16.25 1.65 -19.97
C THR A 381 15.70 0.25 -19.71
N MET A 382 14.67 -0.18 -20.44
CA MET A 382 14.14 -1.53 -20.25
C MET A 382 15.13 -2.58 -20.73
N THR A 383 15.98 -2.31 -21.72
CA THR A 383 17.00 -3.29 -22.13
C THR A 383 18.14 -3.41 -21.10
N SER A 384 18.53 -2.32 -20.45
CA SER A 384 19.65 -2.29 -19.48
C SER A 384 19.30 -2.83 -18.10
N LEU A 385 18.03 -2.78 -17.69
CA LEU A 385 17.61 -3.29 -16.38
C LEU A 385 17.73 -4.82 -16.27
N SER A 386 18.15 -5.29 -15.09
CA SER A 386 18.11 -6.71 -14.73
C SER A 386 16.67 -7.21 -14.54
N ALA A 387 16.49 -8.52 -14.35
CA ALA A 387 15.16 -9.13 -14.28
C ALA A 387 14.30 -8.63 -13.08
N MET A 388 14.91 -8.36 -11.93
CA MET A 388 14.18 -7.99 -10.72
C MET A 388 13.55 -6.58 -10.79
N PRO A 389 14.26 -5.52 -11.23
CA PRO A 389 13.67 -4.20 -11.50
C PRO A 389 12.57 -4.23 -12.57
N LYS A 390 12.74 -5.00 -13.65
CA LYS A 390 11.70 -5.21 -14.68
C LYS A 390 10.40 -5.73 -14.07
N LEU A 391 10.51 -6.81 -13.28
CA LEU A 391 9.38 -7.37 -12.55
C LEU A 391 8.75 -6.37 -11.56
N ALA A 392 9.54 -5.51 -10.94
CA ALA A 392 9.03 -4.48 -10.04
C ALA A 392 8.27 -3.37 -10.79
N LEU A 393 8.72 -2.99 -11.98
CA LEU A 393 7.98 -2.07 -12.85
C LEU A 393 6.68 -2.70 -13.37
N TYR A 394 6.70 -3.96 -13.81
CA TYR A 394 5.47 -4.67 -14.19
C TYR A 394 4.47 -4.73 -13.03
N ARG A 395 4.95 -5.03 -11.82
CA ARG A 395 4.13 -5.05 -10.61
C ARG A 395 3.60 -3.66 -10.26
N GLY A 396 4.44 -2.63 -10.34
CA GLY A 396 4.06 -1.24 -10.07
C GLY A 396 2.98 -0.76 -11.03
N PHE A 397 3.20 -0.97 -12.33
CA PHE A 397 2.26 -0.60 -13.39
C PHE A 397 0.88 -1.26 -13.19
N LEU A 398 0.85 -2.53 -12.81
CA LEU A 398 -0.42 -3.18 -12.49
C LEU A 398 -1.13 -2.56 -11.29
N ASN A 399 -0.41 -2.14 -10.25
CA ASN A 399 -1.02 -1.54 -9.07
C ASN A 399 -1.48 -0.09 -9.33
N SER A 400 -0.93 0.59 -10.35
CA SER A 400 -1.26 1.98 -10.66
C SER A 400 -2.46 2.14 -11.61
N ILE A 401 -2.76 1.13 -12.43
CA ILE A 401 -3.91 1.16 -13.36
C ILE A 401 -5.23 0.77 -12.69
N THR A 402 -6.34 1.36 -13.16
CA THR A 402 -7.71 1.03 -12.71
C THR A 402 -8.21 -0.28 -13.35
N ASP A 403 -9.29 -0.85 -12.83
CA ASP A 403 -9.85 -2.10 -13.40
C ASP A 403 -10.36 -1.89 -14.83
N HIS A 404 -10.87 -0.69 -15.14
CA HIS A 404 -11.22 -0.32 -16.52
C HIS A 404 -10.00 -0.30 -17.44
N SER A 405 -8.88 0.26 -16.98
CA SER A 405 -7.61 0.28 -17.71
C SER A 405 -6.91 -1.08 -17.76
N PHE A 406 -7.25 -2.01 -16.87
CA PHE A 406 -6.73 -3.37 -16.91
C PHE A 406 -7.26 -4.14 -18.13
N LEU A 407 -8.50 -3.88 -18.55
CA LEU A 407 -9.08 -4.45 -19.76
C LEU A 407 -8.72 -3.66 -21.03
N TYR A 408 -7.73 -2.77 -20.96
CA TYR A 408 -7.36 -1.92 -22.09
C TYR A 408 -6.87 -2.75 -23.29
N GLN A 409 -7.42 -2.41 -24.45
CA GLN A 409 -7.05 -2.99 -25.73
C GLN A 409 -6.99 -1.88 -26.78
N GLU A 410 -5.85 -1.78 -27.47
CA GLU A 410 -5.76 -1.03 -28.72
C GLU A 410 -5.78 -1.99 -29.90
N PRO A 411 -6.82 -1.94 -30.76
CA PRO A 411 -6.77 -2.66 -32.02
C PRO A 411 -5.58 -2.15 -32.86
N PRO A 412 -4.79 -3.02 -33.53
CA PRO A 412 -4.97 -4.46 -33.74
C PRO A 412 -4.20 -5.35 -32.75
N ALA A 413 -3.67 -4.79 -31.66
CA ALA A 413 -2.75 -5.47 -30.75
C ALA A 413 -3.46 -6.45 -29.79
N PRO A 414 -2.74 -7.49 -29.30
CA PRO A 414 -3.23 -8.36 -28.23
C PRO A 414 -3.58 -7.55 -26.97
N ILE A 415 -4.48 -8.10 -26.15
CA ILE A 415 -4.87 -7.49 -24.88
C ILE A 415 -3.61 -7.26 -24.04
N LEU A 416 -3.42 -6.04 -23.52
CA LEU A 416 -2.21 -5.63 -22.79
C LEU A 416 -1.84 -6.62 -21.67
N VAL A 417 -2.87 -7.13 -20.97
CA VAL A 417 -2.72 -8.12 -19.90
C VAL A 417 -2.10 -9.42 -20.40
N GLU A 418 -2.50 -9.93 -21.57
CA GLU A 418 -1.95 -11.16 -22.15
C GLU A 418 -0.44 -11.01 -22.40
N VAL A 419 -0.03 -9.88 -22.99
CA VAL A 419 1.38 -9.61 -23.30
C VAL A 419 2.21 -9.48 -22.04
N LEU A 420 1.74 -8.70 -21.06
CA LEU A 420 2.47 -8.54 -19.80
C LEU A 420 2.54 -9.85 -19.02
N PHE A 421 1.46 -10.63 -19.02
CA PHE A 421 1.40 -11.92 -18.34
C PHE A 421 2.39 -12.93 -18.93
N THR A 422 2.40 -13.09 -20.25
CA THR A 422 3.36 -13.96 -20.96
C THR A 422 4.81 -13.50 -20.76
N THR A 423 5.06 -12.18 -20.77
CA THR A 423 6.38 -11.62 -20.46
C THR A 423 6.83 -11.99 -19.05
N VAL A 424 5.99 -11.80 -18.03
CA VAL A 424 6.32 -12.15 -16.64
C VAL A 424 6.49 -13.67 -16.48
N LEU A 425 5.67 -14.49 -17.17
CA LEU A 425 5.76 -15.95 -17.14
C LEU A 425 7.12 -16.47 -17.60
N SER A 426 7.77 -15.80 -18.56
CA SER A 426 9.12 -16.18 -18.98
C SER A 426 10.13 -16.15 -17.81
N HIS A 427 9.98 -15.21 -16.87
CA HIS A 427 10.85 -15.08 -15.70
C HIS A 427 10.64 -16.18 -14.64
N CYS A 428 9.53 -16.93 -14.69
CA CYS A 428 9.32 -18.12 -13.84
C CYS A 428 10.28 -19.28 -14.17
N HIS A 429 11.04 -19.19 -15.27
CA HIS A 429 12.08 -20.14 -15.63
C HIS A 429 13.50 -19.63 -15.31
N SER A 430 13.64 -18.45 -14.70
CA SER A 430 14.95 -17.88 -14.32
C SER A 430 15.73 -18.84 -13.42
N ALA A 431 17.06 -18.94 -13.62
CA ALA A 431 17.94 -19.70 -12.74
C ALA A 431 17.97 -19.13 -11.31
N HIS A 432 17.87 -17.81 -11.17
CA HIS A 432 17.90 -17.15 -9.86
C HIS A 432 16.57 -17.35 -9.11
N LEU A 433 16.65 -18.00 -7.95
CA LEU A 433 15.49 -18.36 -7.13
C LEU A 433 14.64 -17.15 -6.73
N THR A 434 15.28 -16.03 -6.38
CA THR A 434 14.62 -14.79 -5.96
C THR A 434 13.80 -14.16 -7.08
N VAL A 435 14.36 -14.12 -8.30
CA VAL A 435 13.68 -13.62 -9.51
C VAL A 435 12.50 -14.52 -9.83
N ARG A 436 12.72 -15.85 -9.84
CA ARG A 436 11.68 -16.84 -10.09
C ARG A 436 10.50 -16.70 -9.13
N MET A 437 10.79 -16.62 -7.82
CA MET A 437 9.75 -16.41 -6.79
C MET A 437 9.03 -15.08 -6.96
N TYR A 438 9.74 -14.02 -7.34
CA TYR A 438 9.11 -12.72 -7.53
C TYR A 438 8.21 -12.70 -8.75
N ALA A 439 8.60 -13.33 -9.86
CA ALA A 439 7.75 -13.51 -11.03
C ALA A 439 6.44 -14.23 -10.68
N PHE A 440 6.50 -15.31 -9.91
CA PHE A 440 5.29 -15.99 -9.42
C PHE A 440 4.39 -15.08 -8.58
N GLN A 441 4.95 -14.23 -7.71
CA GLN A 441 4.16 -13.27 -6.92
C GLN A 441 3.51 -12.19 -7.79
N VAL A 442 4.18 -11.75 -8.86
CA VAL A 442 3.60 -10.83 -9.83
C VAL A 442 2.44 -11.51 -10.57
N LEU A 443 2.62 -12.74 -11.06
CA LEU A 443 1.54 -13.51 -11.71
C LEU A 443 0.36 -13.79 -10.77
N GLU A 444 0.61 -14.10 -9.50
CA GLU A 444 -0.45 -14.27 -8.51
C GLU A 444 -1.34 -13.01 -8.43
N MET A 445 -0.71 -11.84 -8.44
CA MET A 445 -1.41 -10.55 -8.42
C MET A 445 -2.24 -10.33 -9.69
N PHE A 446 -1.71 -10.69 -10.87
CA PHE A 446 -2.50 -10.71 -12.12
C PHE A 446 -3.73 -11.62 -11.97
N LEU A 447 -3.54 -12.87 -11.56
CA LEU A 447 -4.62 -13.85 -11.47
C LEU A 447 -5.72 -13.43 -10.50
N ARG A 448 -5.36 -12.90 -9.33
CA ARG A 448 -6.35 -12.41 -8.35
C ARG A 448 -7.23 -11.30 -8.93
N ARG A 449 -6.64 -10.42 -9.74
CA ARG A 449 -7.39 -9.35 -10.40
C ARG A 449 -8.24 -9.86 -11.57
N ILE A 450 -7.75 -10.85 -12.32
CA ILE A 450 -8.48 -11.50 -13.42
C ILE A 450 -9.73 -12.23 -12.90
N VAL A 451 -9.64 -12.94 -11.78
CA VAL A 451 -10.79 -13.65 -11.17
C VAL A 451 -11.92 -12.70 -10.77
N GLN A 452 -11.62 -11.42 -10.55
CA GLN A 452 -12.62 -10.40 -10.25
C GLN A 452 -13.28 -9.82 -11.52
N GLN A 453 -12.78 -10.14 -12.70
CA GLN A 453 -13.32 -9.65 -13.97
C GLN A 453 -14.46 -10.55 -14.47
N PRO A 454 -15.47 -9.99 -15.17
CA PRO A 454 -16.58 -10.76 -15.71
C PRO A 454 -16.22 -11.59 -16.94
N VAL A 455 -15.05 -11.37 -17.55
CA VAL A 455 -14.63 -11.99 -18.82
C VAL A 455 -13.21 -12.54 -18.66
N LEU A 456 -12.95 -13.71 -19.26
CA LEU A 456 -11.61 -14.27 -19.36
C LEU A 456 -10.73 -13.41 -20.27
N VAL A 457 -9.68 -12.83 -19.68
CA VAL A 457 -8.76 -11.90 -20.38
C VAL A 457 -7.55 -12.64 -20.97
N LEU A 458 -7.27 -13.85 -20.51
CA LEU A 458 -6.12 -14.65 -20.95
C LEU A 458 -6.51 -15.71 -21.97
N THR A 459 -5.61 -15.99 -22.91
CA THR A 459 -5.83 -17.12 -23.82
C THR A 459 -5.66 -18.45 -23.10
N THR A 460 -6.38 -19.47 -23.55
CA THR A 460 -6.27 -20.84 -23.04
C THR A 460 -4.83 -21.36 -23.10
N ASN A 461 -4.08 -21.02 -24.15
CA ASN A 461 -2.67 -21.38 -24.30
C ASN A 461 -1.79 -20.78 -23.20
N THR A 462 -2.00 -19.52 -22.85
CA THR A 462 -1.23 -18.84 -21.79
C THR A 462 -1.55 -19.41 -20.41
N VAL A 463 -2.82 -19.74 -20.15
CA VAL A 463 -3.21 -20.39 -18.89
C VAL A 463 -2.61 -21.80 -18.80
N TYR A 464 -2.59 -22.57 -19.89
CA TYR A 464 -1.91 -23.87 -19.90
C TYR A 464 -0.39 -23.72 -19.73
N ALA A 465 0.25 -22.75 -20.38
CA ALA A 465 1.68 -22.50 -20.18
C ALA A 465 2.01 -22.23 -18.70
N LEU A 466 1.19 -21.43 -18.01
CA LEU A 466 1.34 -21.24 -16.56
C LEU A 466 1.11 -22.54 -15.79
N LEU A 467 0.08 -23.32 -16.12
CA LEU A 467 -0.17 -24.61 -15.47
C LEU A 467 1.06 -25.52 -15.55
N ASP A 468 1.68 -25.61 -16.73
CA ASP A 468 2.87 -26.42 -16.97
C ASP A 468 4.01 -25.97 -16.08
N THR A 469 4.25 -24.65 -16.02
CA THR A 469 5.23 -24.04 -15.14
C THR A 469 4.94 -24.31 -13.66
N ILE A 470 3.67 -24.27 -13.23
CA ILE A 470 3.28 -24.56 -11.84
C ILE A 470 3.56 -26.03 -11.51
N LEU A 471 3.11 -26.97 -12.35
CA LEU A 471 3.30 -28.40 -12.13
C LEU A 471 4.80 -28.75 -12.08
N LEU A 472 5.61 -28.14 -12.95
CA LEU A 472 7.07 -28.31 -12.95
C LEU A 472 7.73 -27.83 -11.64
N ASN A 473 7.23 -26.74 -11.07
CA ASN A 473 7.79 -26.13 -9.86
C ASN A 473 7.16 -26.64 -8.55
N TRP A 474 6.12 -27.47 -8.62
CA TRP A 474 5.40 -27.90 -7.41
C TRP A 474 6.22 -28.82 -6.51
N GLU A 475 7.12 -29.62 -7.10
CA GLU A 475 8.05 -30.46 -6.33
C GLU A 475 9.46 -29.85 -6.27
N HIS A 476 9.58 -28.53 -6.45
CA HIS A 476 10.87 -27.84 -6.42
C HIS A 476 11.56 -28.01 -5.03
N PRO A 477 12.90 -28.23 -4.98
CA PRO A 477 13.62 -28.47 -3.72
C PRO A 477 13.53 -27.29 -2.74
N ALA A 478 13.49 -26.06 -3.26
CA ALA A 478 13.27 -24.88 -2.44
C ALA A 478 11.83 -24.81 -1.91
N LYS A 479 11.68 -24.96 -0.59
CA LYS A 479 10.38 -24.92 0.11
C LYS A 479 9.54 -23.66 -0.16
N LYS A 480 10.19 -22.53 -0.43
CA LYS A 480 9.49 -21.27 -0.75
C LYS A 480 8.73 -21.36 -2.08
N ILE A 481 9.27 -22.06 -3.07
CA ILE A 481 8.61 -22.28 -4.37
C ILE A 481 7.49 -23.31 -4.22
N ASN A 482 7.80 -24.49 -3.68
CA ASN A 482 6.83 -25.59 -3.67
C ASN A 482 5.55 -25.27 -2.88
N GLN A 483 5.66 -24.55 -1.75
CA GLN A 483 4.50 -24.12 -0.95
C GLN A 483 3.64 -23.08 -1.66
N PHE A 484 4.23 -22.30 -2.58
CA PHE A 484 3.54 -21.25 -3.33
C PHE A 484 2.75 -21.78 -4.53
N MET A 485 3.06 -23.00 -5.01
CA MET A 485 2.42 -23.56 -6.21
C MET A 485 0.94 -23.97 -5.98
N ALA A 486 0.58 -24.44 -4.79
CA ALA A 486 -0.81 -24.82 -4.51
C ALA A 486 -1.79 -23.62 -4.53
N PRO A 487 -1.47 -22.46 -3.89
CA PRO A 487 -2.25 -21.23 -4.08
C PRO A 487 -2.32 -20.78 -5.54
N MET A 488 -1.20 -20.81 -6.27
CA MET A 488 -1.18 -20.46 -7.70
C MET A 488 -2.09 -21.36 -8.54
N PHE A 489 -2.05 -22.67 -8.32
CA PHE A 489 -2.93 -23.62 -8.99
C PHE A 489 -4.41 -23.35 -8.69
N THR A 490 -4.74 -23.00 -7.43
CA THR A 490 -6.10 -22.61 -7.04
C THR A 490 -6.59 -21.40 -7.83
N HIS A 491 -5.73 -20.38 -8.00
CA HIS A 491 -6.05 -19.22 -8.82
C HIS A 491 -6.23 -19.57 -10.31
N VAL A 492 -5.41 -20.47 -10.86
CA VAL A 492 -5.57 -20.96 -12.24
C VAL A 492 -6.91 -21.67 -12.42
N VAL A 493 -7.30 -22.56 -11.49
CA VAL A 493 -8.62 -23.23 -11.53
C VAL A 493 -9.75 -22.20 -11.45
N ALA A 494 -9.61 -21.16 -10.64
CA ALA A 494 -10.61 -20.09 -10.57
C ALA A 494 -10.73 -19.32 -11.89
N VAL A 495 -9.60 -18.98 -12.54
CA VAL A 495 -9.59 -18.30 -13.84
C VAL A 495 -10.20 -19.16 -14.94
N LEU A 496 -9.83 -20.44 -15.02
CA LEU A 496 -10.42 -21.37 -15.99
C LEU A 496 -11.93 -21.54 -15.77
N GLY A 497 -12.37 -21.48 -14.51
CA GLY A 497 -13.79 -21.53 -14.18
C GLY A 497 -14.59 -20.28 -14.51
N LEU A 498 -13.97 -19.20 -15.02
CA LEU A 498 -14.69 -18.09 -15.65
C LEU A 498 -15.26 -18.50 -17.01
N ASP A 499 -14.64 -19.48 -17.69
CA ASP A 499 -15.19 -20.09 -18.89
C ASP A 499 -16.14 -21.23 -18.52
N ALA A 500 -17.44 -21.00 -18.68
CA ALA A 500 -18.47 -21.99 -18.38
C ALA A 500 -18.38 -23.23 -19.27
N ALA A 501 -17.74 -23.14 -20.44
CA ALA A 501 -17.57 -24.24 -21.38
C ALA A 501 -16.21 -24.96 -21.23
N PHE A 502 -15.43 -24.64 -20.19
CA PHE A 502 -14.10 -25.20 -20.00
C PHE A 502 -14.11 -26.74 -19.86
N ASP A 503 -13.18 -27.41 -20.55
CA ASP A 503 -13.02 -28.87 -20.56
C ASP A 503 -12.32 -29.38 -19.28
N TRP A 504 -13.08 -29.46 -18.18
CA TRP A 504 -12.62 -30.05 -16.92
C TRP A 504 -12.14 -31.51 -17.05
N PRO A 505 -12.77 -32.40 -17.83
CA PRO A 505 -12.26 -33.74 -18.08
C PRO A 505 -10.84 -33.80 -18.67
N ALA A 506 -10.47 -32.89 -19.59
CA ALA A 506 -9.10 -32.81 -20.09
C ALA A 506 -8.10 -32.43 -18.99
N MET A 507 -8.44 -31.46 -18.14
CA MET A 507 -7.62 -31.08 -16.99
C MET A 507 -7.43 -32.26 -16.01
N LEU A 508 -8.51 -32.97 -15.70
CA LEU A 508 -8.47 -34.13 -14.82
C LEU A 508 -7.52 -35.21 -15.37
N ARG A 509 -7.66 -35.59 -16.64
CA ARG A 509 -6.78 -36.59 -17.27
C ARG A 509 -5.32 -36.21 -17.14
N ARG A 510 -5.01 -34.93 -17.32
CA ARG A 510 -3.66 -34.39 -17.16
C ARG A 510 -3.11 -34.54 -15.74
N LEU A 511 -3.93 -34.28 -14.71
CA LEU A 511 -3.53 -34.45 -13.31
C LEU A 511 -3.38 -35.93 -12.92
N LEU A 512 -4.23 -36.81 -13.45
CA LEU A 512 -4.15 -38.25 -13.18
C LEU A 512 -2.85 -38.88 -13.71
N LEU A 513 -2.30 -38.34 -14.81
CA LEU A 513 -1.01 -38.76 -15.38
C LEU A 513 0.21 -38.37 -14.53
N GLN A 514 0.05 -37.54 -13.49
CA GLN A 514 1.15 -37.21 -12.59
C GLN A 514 1.60 -38.47 -11.81
N PRO A 515 2.90 -38.59 -11.48
CA PRO A 515 3.43 -39.70 -10.69
C PRO A 515 2.72 -39.86 -9.34
N GLU A 516 2.49 -41.10 -8.90
CA GLU A 516 1.79 -41.40 -7.63
C GLU A 516 2.57 -40.94 -6.38
N GLN A 517 3.87 -40.74 -6.51
CA GLN A 517 4.75 -40.26 -5.43
C GLN A 517 4.68 -38.74 -5.26
N HIS A 518 4.08 -38.02 -6.20
CA HIS A 518 4.03 -36.56 -6.14
C HIS A 518 2.90 -36.10 -5.21
N ARG A 519 3.27 -35.34 -4.18
CA ARG A 519 2.31 -34.77 -3.24
C ARG A 519 1.35 -33.81 -3.94
N SER A 520 1.86 -33.05 -4.90
CA SER A 520 1.12 -32.11 -5.74
C SER A 520 -0.09 -32.73 -6.44
N LYS A 521 0.01 -34.00 -6.89
CA LYS A 521 -1.10 -34.73 -7.54
C LYS A 521 -2.36 -34.73 -6.67
N TYR A 522 -2.23 -35.16 -5.42
CA TYR A 522 -3.37 -35.30 -4.51
C TYR A 522 -3.96 -33.95 -4.10
N ILE A 523 -3.10 -32.94 -3.91
CA ILE A 523 -3.55 -31.57 -3.61
C ILE A 523 -4.29 -30.97 -4.81
N ALA A 524 -3.74 -31.10 -6.03
CA ALA A 524 -4.35 -30.59 -7.24
C ALA A 524 -5.72 -31.25 -7.52
N LEU A 525 -5.83 -32.57 -7.34
CA LEU A 525 -7.09 -33.29 -7.46
C LEU A 525 -8.12 -32.80 -6.42
N GLY A 526 -7.69 -32.52 -5.19
CA GLY A 526 -8.58 -31.96 -4.16
C GLY A 526 -9.10 -30.57 -4.52
N ILE A 527 -8.22 -29.71 -5.06
CA ILE A 527 -8.60 -28.37 -5.55
C ILE A 527 -9.56 -28.45 -6.75
N LEU A 528 -9.37 -29.42 -7.63
CA LEU A 528 -10.19 -29.61 -8.83
C LEU A 528 -11.57 -30.23 -8.52
N LEU A 529 -11.67 -31.06 -7.49
CA LEU A 529 -12.87 -31.84 -7.16
C LEU A 529 -14.18 -31.03 -7.12
N PRO A 530 -14.25 -29.80 -6.58
CA PRO A 530 -15.48 -29.00 -6.58
C PRO A 530 -15.99 -28.60 -7.98
N LYS A 531 -15.17 -28.74 -9.03
CA LYS A 531 -15.54 -28.46 -10.43
C LYS A 531 -16.00 -29.71 -11.20
N LEU A 532 -15.93 -30.87 -10.56
CA LEU A 532 -16.27 -32.17 -11.15
C LEU A 532 -17.50 -32.75 -10.47
N ASP A 533 -18.27 -33.57 -11.19
CA ASP A 533 -19.25 -34.45 -10.56
C ASP A 533 -18.55 -35.67 -9.98
N ALA A 534 -18.61 -35.83 -8.65
CA ALA A 534 -17.87 -36.87 -7.95
C ALA A 534 -18.37 -38.29 -8.28
N VAL A 535 -19.65 -38.45 -8.63
CA VAL A 535 -20.21 -39.75 -9.03
C VAL A 535 -19.68 -40.14 -10.41
N SER A 536 -19.88 -39.27 -11.41
CA SER A 536 -19.35 -39.47 -12.76
C SER A 536 -17.83 -39.65 -12.79
N LEU A 537 -17.10 -38.96 -11.91
CA LEU A 537 -15.65 -39.09 -11.76
C LEU A 537 -15.23 -40.53 -11.41
N LEU A 538 -15.90 -41.15 -10.44
CA LEU A 538 -15.58 -42.52 -10.01
C LEU A 538 -16.04 -43.57 -11.02
N ASP A 539 -17.16 -43.34 -11.70
CA ASP A 539 -17.62 -44.22 -12.78
C ASP A 539 -16.62 -44.26 -13.95
N GLN A 540 -16.05 -43.10 -14.30
CA GLN A 540 -15.04 -42.99 -15.36
C GLN A 540 -13.65 -43.48 -14.92
N HIS A 541 -13.34 -43.42 -13.62
CA HIS A 541 -12.04 -43.79 -13.06
C HIS A 541 -12.20 -44.71 -11.83
N PRO A 542 -12.64 -45.97 -12.02
CA PRO A 542 -13.00 -46.86 -10.91
C PRO A 542 -11.83 -47.23 -10.00
N THR A 543 -10.59 -47.13 -10.50
CA THR A 543 -9.37 -47.41 -9.73
C THR A 543 -8.87 -46.21 -8.91
N LEU A 544 -9.47 -45.02 -9.08
CA LEU A 544 -8.99 -43.79 -8.43
C LEU A 544 -9.00 -43.91 -6.91
N LEU A 545 -10.10 -44.36 -6.31
CA LEU A 545 -10.24 -44.46 -4.86
C LEU A 545 -9.24 -45.47 -4.27
N HIS A 546 -9.05 -46.60 -4.95
CA HIS A 546 -8.04 -47.58 -4.56
C HIS A 546 -6.62 -46.99 -4.64
N GLY A 547 -6.30 -46.26 -5.71
CA GLY A 547 -5.01 -45.58 -5.87
C GLY A 547 -4.75 -44.57 -4.75
N VAL A 548 -5.75 -43.76 -4.41
CA VAL A 548 -5.66 -42.80 -3.29
C VAL A 548 -5.46 -43.51 -1.96
N LEU A 549 -6.20 -44.59 -1.68
CA LEU A 549 -6.04 -45.38 -0.45
C LEU A 549 -4.66 -46.04 -0.36
N SER A 550 -4.15 -46.58 -1.48
CA SER A 550 -2.79 -47.13 -1.54
C SER A 550 -1.74 -46.07 -1.22
N ALA A 551 -1.93 -44.84 -1.72
CA ALA A 551 -1.06 -43.72 -1.45
C ALA A 551 -1.09 -43.24 0.02
N VAL A 552 -2.17 -43.47 0.77
CA VAL A 552 -2.21 -43.21 2.22
C VAL A 552 -1.15 -44.04 2.97
N GLY A 553 -0.80 -45.22 2.45
CA GLY A 553 0.27 -46.07 2.99
C GLY A 553 1.69 -45.54 2.76
N ASN A 554 1.88 -44.53 1.89
CA ASN A 554 3.19 -43.96 1.60
C ASN A 554 3.44 -42.71 2.47
N GLN A 555 4.47 -42.77 3.33
CA GLN A 555 4.81 -41.72 4.30
C GLN A 555 4.97 -40.32 3.69
N GLU A 556 5.46 -40.19 2.45
CA GLU A 556 5.74 -38.89 1.82
C GLU A 556 4.47 -38.15 1.37
N VAL A 557 3.43 -38.89 0.96
CA VAL A 557 2.19 -38.34 0.39
C VAL A 557 0.95 -38.61 1.25
N ALA A 558 1.08 -39.43 2.29
CA ALA A 558 -0.02 -39.93 3.13
C ALA A 558 -1.00 -38.83 3.56
N ALA A 559 -0.50 -37.70 4.08
CA ALA A 559 -1.34 -36.61 4.54
C ALA A 559 -2.18 -35.97 3.42
N SER A 560 -1.63 -35.84 2.22
CA SER A 560 -2.33 -35.22 1.09
C SER A 560 -3.31 -36.20 0.43
N ALA A 561 -2.92 -37.47 0.33
CA ALA A 561 -3.81 -38.55 -0.14
C ALA A 561 -5.00 -38.76 0.81
N ALA A 562 -4.77 -38.77 2.13
CA ALA A 562 -5.83 -38.89 3.13
C ALA A 562 -6.80 -37.70 3.08
N SER A 563 -6.29 -36.48 2.89
CA SER A 563 -7.13 -35.29 2.71
C SER A 563 -8.01 -35.41 1.46
N LEU A 564 -7.46 -35.85 0.32
CA LEU A 564 -8.24 -36.09 -0.89
C LEU A 564 -9.31 -37.17 -0.68
N PHE A 565 -8.96 -38.26 0.02
CA PHE A 565 -9.89 -39.34 0.33
C PHE A 565 -11.10 -38.83 1.12
N VAL A 566 -10.88 -38.03 2.17
CA VAL A 566 -11.96 -37.41 2.95
C VAL A 566 -12.81 -36.49 2.08
N GLN A 567 -12.20 -35.65 1.25
CA GLN A 567 -12.92 -34.75 0.35
C GLN A 567 -13.80 -35.49 -0.66
N LEU A 568 -13.31 -36.61 -1.22
CA LEU A 568 -14.10 -37.47 -2.12
C LEU A 568 -15.32 -38.05 -1.40
N LEU A 569 -15.15 -38.60 -0.20
CA LEU A 569 -16.27 -39.13 0.59
C LEU A 569 -17.31 -38.06 0.92
N GLU A 570 -16.87 -36.85 1.29
CA GLU A 570 -17.77 -35.74 1.55
C GLU A 570 -18.54 -35.28 0.30
N ALA A 571 -17.89 -35.29 -0.86
CA ALA A 571 -18.53 -34.97 -2.13
C ALA A 571 -19.59 -36.00 -2.52
N LEU A 572 -19.29 -37.29 -2.37
CA LEU A 572 -20.25 -38.37 -2.59
C LEU A 572 -21.45 -38.30 -1.62
N ARG A 573 -21.19 -38.04 -0.33
CA ARG A 573 -22.25 -37.85 0.66
C ARG A 573 -23.17 -36.69 0.31
N ARG A 574 -22.62 -35.60 -0.24
CA ARG A 574 -23.42 -34.45 -0.71
C ARG A 574 -24.28 -34.83 -1.92
N ALA A 575 -23.72 -35.56 -2.89
CA ALA A 575 -24.44 -36.01 -4.09
C ALA A 575 -25.62 -36.95 -3.77
N THR A 576 -25.48 -37.83 -2.77
CA THR A 576 -26.56 -38.72 -2.32
C THR A 576 -27.65 -37.97 -1.53
N SER A 577 -27.30 -36.89 -0.83
CA SER A 577 -28.29 -36.05 -0.13
C SER A 577 -29.13 -35.17 -1.07
N THR A 578 -28.60 -34.79 -2.24
CA THR A 578 -29.33 -33.99 -3.24
C THR A 578 -30.26 -34.82 -4.15
N THR A 579 -30.07 -36.14 -4.21
CA THR A 579 -30.91 -37.07 -5.00
C THR A 579 -32.11 -37.61 -4.22
N THR A 580 -32.28 -37.23 -2.95
CA THR A 580 -33.36 -37.69 -2.05
C THR A 580 -34.40 -36.61 -1.71
N LEU A 581 -34.36 -35.48 -2.43
CA LEU A 581 -35.41 -34.45 -2.54
C LEU A 581 -35.95 -34.45 -3.96
#